data_AF-A0A2G6GXZ2-F1
#
_entry.id   AF-A0A2G6GXZ2-F1
#
_cell.length_a   1.000
_cell.length_b   1.000
_cell.length_c   1.000
_cell.angle_alpha   90.00
_cell.angle_beta   90.00
_cell.angle_gamma   90.00
#
_symmetry.space_group_name_H-M   'P 1'
#
loop_
_entity.id
_entity.type
_entity.pdbx_description
1 polymer ?
#
loop_
_entity_poly.entity_id
_entity_poly.type
_entity_poly.pdbx_seq_one_letter_code
_entity_poly.pdbx_strand_id
1 'polypeptide(L)' 'EVYRIIYQRGLNISDALEFVEANLQASNERDEIILFIRGSKRGIIRGYFDGNGNGE' A
#
# COMPACT_ATOMS: atom_id res chain seq x y z
N GLU A 1 10.35 3.75 -1.60
CA GLU A 1 9.63 4.09 -0.34
C GLU A 1 8.15 3.75 -0.38
N VAL A 2 7.40 4.11 -1.44
CA VAL A 2 5.96 3.82 -1.60
C VAL A 2 5.58 2.38 -1.24
N TYR A 3 6.22 1.37 -1.87
CA TYR A 3 5.95 -0.04 -1.57
C TYR A 3 6.27 -0.45 -0.13
N ARG A 4 7.26 0.19 0.50
CA ARG A 4 7.61 -0.07 1.90
C ARG A 4 6.48 0.39 2.82
N ILE A 5 5.95 1.57 2.57
CA ILE A 5 4.81 2.12 3.32
C ILE A 5 3.57 1.24 3.15
N ILE A 6 3.31 0.77 1.93
CA ILE A 6 2.14 -0.07 1.63
C ILE A 6 2.23 -1.46 2.25
N TYR A 7 3.40 -2.11 2.23
CA TYR A 7 3.52 -3.52 2.61
C TYR A 7 4.16 -3.80 3.97
N GLN A 8 4.97 -2.89 4.50
CA GLN A 8 5.78 -3.15 5.71
C GLN A 8 5.37 -2.33 6.93
N ARG A 9 4.46 -1.36 6.76
CA ARG A 9 4.15 -0.39 7.82
C ARG A 9 2.92 -0.73 8.66
N GLY A 10 2.24 -1.84 8.36
CA GLY A 10 1.04 -2.27 9.07
C GLY A 10 -0.18 -1.37 8.88
N LEU A 11 -0.10 -0.39 7.98
CA LEU A 11 -1.23 0.46 7.61
C LEU A 11 -2.21 -0.32 6.72
N ASN A 12 -3.49 0.01 6.81
CA ASN A 12 -4.43 -0.40 5.77
C ASN A 12 -4.09 0.33 4.45
N ILE A 13 -4.64 -0.13 3.33
CA ILE A 13 -4.29 0.41 2.02
C ILE A 13 -4.65 1.91 1.92
N SER A 14 -5.80 2.32 2.42
CA SER A 14 -6.23 3.72 2.37
C SER A 14 -5.26 4.64 3.13
N ASP A 15 -4.97 4.31 4.39
CA ASP A 15 -4.07 5.08 5.24
C ASP A 15 -2.64 5.10 4.68
N ALA A 16 -2.19 3.99 4.07
CA ALA A 16 -0.89 3.92 3.43
C ALA A 16 -0.79 4.86 2.22
N LEU A 17 -1.84 4.94 1.40
CA LEU A 17 -1.89 5.86 0.26
C LEU A 17 -1.91 7.32 0.72
N GLU A 18 -2.74 7.66 1.72
CA GLU A 18 -2.76 9.01 2.30
C GLU A 18 -1.40 9.39 2.89
N PHE A 19 -0.74 8.46 3.60
CA PHE A 19 0.60 8.70 4.13
C PHE A 19 1.60 8.98 3.00
N VAL A 20 1.55 8.20 1.92
CA VAL A 20 2.43 8.37 0.75
C VAL A 20 2.21 9.75 0.10
N GLU A 21 0.96 10.17 -0.08
CA GLU A 21 0.64 11.48 -0.67
C GLU A 21 1.10 12.64 0.21
N ALA A 22 0.98 12.51 1.53
CA ALA A 22 1.33 13.56 2.49
C ALA A 22 2.84 13.68 2.78
N ASN A 23 3.59 12.57 2.73
CA ASN A 23 4.98 12.53 3.22
C ASN A 23 6.03 12.34 2.12
N LEU A 24 5.65 11.89 0.92
CA LEU A 24 6.58 11.72 -0.19
C LEU A 24 6.35 12.79 -1.25
N GLN A 25 7.44 13.31 -1.81
CA GLN A 25 7.39 14.25 -2.92
C GLN A 25 6.61 13.67 -4.11
N ALA A 26 5.82 14.51 -4.77
CA ALA A 26 5.12 14.13 -5.98
C ALA A 26 6.10 13.70 -7.08
N SER A 27 5.80 12.56 -7.70
CA SER A 27 6.53 12.03 -8.83
C SER A 27 5.59 11.16 -9.66
N ASN A 28 5.86 11.09 -10.97
CA ASN A 28 5.05 10.29 -11.89
C ASN A 28 4.96 8.83 -11.43
N GLU A 29 6.07 8.25 -10.99
CA GLU A 29 6.11 6.86 -10.50
C GLU A 29 5.24 6.64 -9.25
N ARG A 30 5.24 7.60 -8.30
CA ARG A 30 4.39 7.54 -7.11
C ARG A 30 2.92 7.59 -7.51
N ASP A 31 2.56 8.53 -8.38
CA ASP A 31 1.19 8.75 -8.79
C ASP A 31 0.64 7.58 -9.62
N GLU A 32 1.46 6.97 -10.47
CA GLU A 32 1.10 5.73 -11.18
C GLU A 32 0.80 4.58 -10.21
N ILE A 33 1.62 4.40 -9.17
CA ILE A 33 1.37 3.35 -8.16
C ILE A 33 0.06 3.63 -7.42
N ILE A 34 -0.19 4.86 -7.00
CA ILE A 34 -1.44 5.24 -6.30
C ILE A 34 -2.65 4.98 -7.22
N LEU A 35 -2.57 5.41 -8.48
CA LEU A 35 -3.64 5.25 -9.45
C LEU A 35 -3.93 3.77 -9.72
N PHE A 36 -2.89 2.95 -9.89
CA PHE A 36 -3.02 1.51 -10.05
C PHE A 36 -3.75 0.87 -8.87
N ILE A 37 -3.36 1.20 -7.64
CA ILE A 37 -3.96 0.62 -6.43
C ILE A 37 -5.42 1.05 -6.28
N ARG A 38 -5.72 2.35 -6.45
CA ARG A 38 -7.10 2.86 -6.39
C ARG A 38 -7.99 2.32 -7.51
N GLY A 39 -7.42 2.06 -8.68
CA GLY A 39 -8.14 1.50 -9.83
C GLY A 39 -8.35 -0.02 -9.76
N SER A 40 -7.73 -0.72 -8.82
CA SER A 40 -7.82 -2.18 -8.77
C SER A 40 -9.17 -2.66 -8.24
N LYS A 41 -9.99 -3.26 -9.11
CA LYS A 41 -11.31 -3.82 -8.77
C LYS A 41 -11.28 -4.93 -7.71
N ARG A 42 -10.17 -5.67 -7.63
CA ARG A 42 -9.99 -6.79 -6.67
C ARG A 42 -9.03 -6.43 -5.54
N GLY A 43 -8.57 -5.19 -5.47
CA GLY A 43 -7.49 -4.78 -4.57
C GLY A 43 -6.12 -5.28 -5.02
N ILE A 44 -5.14 -5.17 -4.12
CA ILE A 44 -3.76 -5.62 -4.34
C ILE A 44 -3.41 -6.78 -3.40
N ILE A 45 -2.43 -7.58 -3.79
CA ILE A 45 -1.92 -8.68 -2.96
C ILE A 45 -1.35 -8.09 -1.67
N ARG A 46 -1.88 -8.48 -0.51
CA ARG A 46 -1.30 -8.11 0.78
C ARG A 46 -0.06 -8.98 1.05
N GLY A 47 0.98 -8.38 1.63
CA GLY A 47 2.19 -9.11 2.00
C GLY A 47 1.91 -10.23 3.00
N TYR A 48 2.80 -11.21 3.07
CA TYR A 48 2.71 -12.41 3.92
C TYR A 48 2.52 -12.16 5.43
N PHE A 49 2.61 -10.92 5.90
CA PHE A 49 2.49 -10.55 7.31
C PHE A 49 1.04 -10.46 7.82
N ASP A 50 0.04 -10.50 6.94
CA ASP A 50 -1.38 -10.53 7.35
C ASP A 50 -1.87 -11.94 7.75
N GLY A 51 -0.96 -12.95 7.72
CA GLY A 51 -1.27 -14.37 7.93
C GLY A 51 -0.66 -15.00 9.19
N ASN A 52 -0.27 -14.24 10.21
CA ASN A 52 0.09 -14.83 11.50
C ASN A 52 -1.10 -14.76 12.46
N GLY A 53 -2.03 -15.69 12.27
CA GLY A 53 -3.22 -15.88 13.09
C GLY A 53 -3.87 -17.22 12.77
N ASN A 54 -3.34 -18.28 13.38
CA ASN A 54 -3.98 -19.60 13.56
C ASN A 54 -4.08 -20.49 12.31
N GLY A 55 -2.95 -21.07 11.91
CA GLY A 55 -2.94 -22.42 11.36
C GLY A 55 -2.53 -23.39 12.47
N GLU A 56 -3.52 -23.88 13.22
CA GLU A 56 -3.43 -25.20 13.85
C GLU A 56 -3.37 -26.28 12.76
#